data_AF-A0A7G6E738-F1
#
_entry.id   AF-A0A7G6E738-F1
#
_cell.length_a   1.000
_cell.length_b   1.000
_cell.length_c   1.000
_cell.angle_alpha   90.00
_cell.angle_beta   90.00
_cell.angle_gamma   90.00
#
_symmetry.space_group_name_H-M   'P 1'
#
loop_
_entity.id
_entity.type
_entity.pdbx_description
1 polymer ?
#
loop_
_entity_poly.entity_id
_entity_poly.type
_entity_poly.pdbx_seq_one_letter_code
_entity_poly.pdbx_strand_id
1 'polypeptide(L)'
;MGHYCKICGRIRADEKFSGKGHRNHVCKDCSKKPAAERDKLTAMNRMYMLYQYSNLSKNNRKMLQKYLQSDSEEIRNVTKEILDHFHKLREGSLEYGEDTENVYNEQCDDLLEAAP
;
A
#
# COMPACT_ATOMS: atom_id res chain seq x y z
N MET A 1 -21.09 -16.61 3.82
CA MET A 1 -20.51 -15.63 2.87
C MET A 1 -19.00 -15.58 3.12
N GLY A 2 -18.22 -14.90 2.29
CA GLY A 2 -16.79 -14.72 2.53
C GLY A 2 -16.50 -13.30 2.98
N HIS A 3 -15.55 -13.12 3.91
CA HIS A 3 -15.13 -11.82 4.40
C HIS A 3 -13.65 -11.57 4.14
N TYR A 4 -13.31 -10.33 3.83
CA TYR A 4 -11.93 -9.91 3.53
C TYR A 4 -11.10 -9.77 4.80
N CYS A 5 -9.87 -10.32 4.78
CA CYS A 5 -8.89 -10.12 5.83
C CYS A 5 -7.84 -9.09 5.43
N LYS A 6 -7.76 -7.97 6.17
CA LYS A 6 -6.81 -6.87 5.89
C LYS A 6 -5.34 -7.18 6.14
N ILE A 7 -5.04 -8.28 6.84
CA ILE A 7 -3.66 -8.69 7.12
C ILE A 7 -3.12 -9.56 5.98
N CYS A 8 -3.85 -10.60 5.58
CA CYS A 8 -3.38 -11.52 4.53
C CYS A 8 -3.96 -11.27 3.13
N GLY A 9 -4.81 -10.25 2.95
CA GLY A 9 -5.37 -9.88 1.66
C GLY A 9 -6.39 -10.87 1.06
N ARG A 10 -6.71 -11.97 1.75
CA ARG A 10 -7.59 -13.03 1.23
C ARG A 10 -9.03 -12.88 1.71
N ILE A 11 -9.96 -13.26 0.85
CA ILE A 11 -11.34 -13.59 1.25
C ILE A 11 -11.30 -14.94 1.99
N ARG A 12 -11.88 -14.98 3.19
CA ARG A 12 -11.99 -16.19 4.01
C ARG A 12 -13.46 -16.41 4.38
N ALA A 13 -13.86 -17.67 4.56
CA ALA A 13 -15.22 -17.98 5.01
C ALA A 13 -15.50 -17.39 6.41
N ASP A 14 -16.77 -17.07 6.68
CA ASP A 14 -17.19 -16.35 7.88
C ASP A 14 -16.74 -17.04 9.18
N GLU A 15 -16.75 -18.38 9.24
CA GLU A 15 -16.31 -19.15 10.40
C GLU A 15 -14.80 -19.05 10.68
N LYS A 16 -14.02 -18.53 9.72
CA LYS A 16 -12.59 -18.20 9.91
C LYS A 16 -12.40 -16.85 10.60
N PHE A 17 -13.45 -16.15 10.97
CA PHE A 17 -13.40 -14.94 11.81
C PHE A 17 -13.99 -15.23 13.20
N SER A 18 -13.52 -14.50 14.21
CA SER A 18 -14.22 -14.39 15.50
C SER A 18 -15.13 -13.16 15.48
N GLY A 19 -16.06 -13.01 16.44
CA GLY A 19 -16.89 -11.79 16.50
C GLY A 19 -16.07 -10.49 16.58
N LYS A 20 -14.92 -10.50 17.26
CA LYS A 20 -13.94 -9.39 17.23
C LYS A 20 -13.18 -9.34 15.90
N GLY A 21 -12.78 -10.48 15.36
CA GLY A 21 -12.08 -10.59 14.08
C GLY A 21 -12.90 -10.04 12.91
N HIS A 22 -14.21 -10.30 12.88
CA HIS A 22 -15.12 -9.84 11.84
C HIS A 22 -15.19 -8.30 11.81
N ARG A 23 -15.39 -7.67 12.98
CA ARG A 23 -15.38 -6.20 13.15
C ARG A 23 -14.05 -5.57 12.73
N ASN A 24 -12.94 -6.27 12.97
CA ASN A 24 -11.61 -5.74 12.69
C ASN A 24 -11.05 -6.15 11.31
N HIS A 25 -11.79 -6.96 10.55
CA HIS A 25 -11.35 -7.57 9.30
C HIS A 25 -10.07 -8.42 9.46
N VAL A 26 -9.98 -9.20 10.54
CA VAL A 26 -8.83 -10.07 10.85
C VAL A 26 -9.30 -11.51 11.04
N CYS A 27 -8.83 -12.42 10.19
CA CYS A 27 -9.13 -13.85 10.32
C CYS A 27 -8.38 -14.48 11.49
N LYS A 28 -8.88 -15.62 11.97
CA LYS A 28 -8.33 -16.39 13.11
C LYS A 28 -6.85 -16.76 12.92
N ASP A 29 -6.44 -17.08 11.70
CA ASP A 29 -5.04 -17.41 11.39
C ASP A 29 -4.15 -16.18 11.60
N CYS A 30 -4.56 -15.04 11.05
CA CYS A 30 -3.80 -13.80 11.18
C CYS A 30 -3.83 -13.23 12.60
N SER A 31 -4.90 -13.46 13.38
CA SER A 31 -4.94 -12.99 14.77
C SER A 31 -3.94 -13.69 15.68
N LYS A 32 -3.49 -14.90 15.32
CA LYS A 32 -2.52 -15.69 16.10
C LYS A 32 -1.06 -15.30 15.80
N LYS A 33 -0.82 -14.51 14.75
CA LYS A 33 0.53 -14.11 14.35
C LYS A 33 1.12 -13.05 15.30
N PRO A 34 2.45 -13.04 15.52
CA PRO A 34 3.12 -11.97 16.25
C PRO A 34 2.79 -10.58 15.69
N ALA A 35 2.86 -9.55 16.53
CA ALA A 35 2.57 -8.16 16.12
C ALA A 35 3.44 -7.72 14.92
N ALA A 36 4.75 -7.91 15.00
CA ALA A 36 5.68 -7.56 13.93
C ALA A 36 5.33 -8.25 12.59
N GLU A 37 4.94 -9.52 12.62
CA GLU A 37 4.54 -10.24 11.41
C GLU A 37 3.21 -9.70 10.85
N ARG A 38 2.24 -9.40 11.73
CA ARG A 38 0.97 -8.80 11.32
C ARG A 38 1.18 -7.42 10.71
N ASP A 39 2.07 -6.62 11.26
CA ASP A 39 2.36 -5.27 10.79
C ASP A 39 3.03 -5.31 9.41
N LYS A 40 4.01 -6.20 9.22
CA LYS A 40 4.63 -6.44 7.91
C LYS A 40 3.61 -6.87 6.87
N LEU A 41 2.81 -7.91 7.17
CA LEU A 41 1.78 -8.41 6.24
C LEU A 41 0.74 -7.34 5.90
N THR A 42 0.34 -6.54 6.90
CA THR A 42 -0.59 -5.43 6.68
C THR A 42 0.03 -4.36 5.78
N ALA A 43 1.30 -4.00 5.99
CA ALA A 43 2.00 -3.04 5.16
C ALA A 43 2.11 -3.51 3.71
N MET A 44 2.56 -4.76 3.49
CA MET A 44 2.64 -5.37 2.17
C MET A 44 1.28 -5.43 1.48
N ASN A 45 0.23 -5.89 2.18
CA ASN A 45 -1.11 -5.95 1.61
C ASN A 45 -1.62 -4.56 1.21
N ARG A 46 -1.42 -3.52 2.03
CA ARG A 46 -1.80 -2.15 1.69
C ARG A 46 -1.04 -1.63 0.47
N MET A 47 0.24 -1.92 0.39
CA MET A 47 1.12 -1.57 -0.73
C MET A 47 0.66 -2.24 -2.03
N TYR A 48 0.45 -3.55 -2.04
CA TYR A 48 -0.02 -4.26 -3.24
C TYR A 48 -1.39 -3.83 -3.71
N MET A 49 -2.27 -3.43 -2.78
CA MET A 49 -3.59 -2.90 -3.15
C MET A 49 -3.51 -1.58 -3.91
N LEU A 50 -2.38 -0.87 -3.85
CA LEU A 50 -2.22 0.38 -4.59
C LEU A 50 -2.15 0.17 -6.09
N TYR A 51 -1.61 -0.96 -6.58
CA TYR A 51 -1.53 -1.26 -8.02
C TYR A 51 -2.89 -1.31 -8.74
N GLN A 52 -4.00 -1.31 -8.00
CA GLN A 52 -5.34 -1.27 -8.58
C GLN A 52 -5.82 0.16 -8.88
N TYR A 53 -5.08 1.18 -8.44
CA TYR A 53 -5.41 2.59 -8.67
C TYR A 53 -4.55 3.17 -9.79
N SER A 54 -5.12 4.11 -10.54
CA SER A 54 -4.39 4.89 -11.54
C SER A 54 -3.58 6.04 -10.92
N ASN A 55 -3.90 6.46 -9.69
CA ASN A 55 -3.17 7.52 -8.99
C ASN A 55 -3.18 7.32 -7.46
N LEU A 56 -2.22 7.92 -6.77
CA LEU A 56 -2.08 7.88 -5.31
C LEU A 56 -2.78 9.06 -4.63
N SER A 57 -3.68 8.75 -3.69
CA SER A 57 -4.25 9.74 -2.76
C SER A 57 -3.19 10.32 -1.81
N LYS A 58 -3.47 11.50 -1.23
CA LYS A 58 -2.60 12.14 -0.22
C LYS A 58 -2.30 11.20 0.97
N ASN A 59 -3.30 10.44 1.42
CA ASN A 59 -3.13 9.48 2.51
C ASN A 59 -2.22 8.31 2.13
N ASN A 60 -2.33 7.80 0.90
CA ASN A 60 -1.48 6.73 0.41
C ASN A 60 -0.03 7.21 0.27
N ARG A 61 0.21 8.43 -0.24
CA ARG A 61 1.55 9.03 -0.30
C ARG A 61 2.17 9.19 1.09
N LYS A 62 1.42 9.73 2.06
CA LYS A 62 1.88 9.85 3.46
C LYS A 62 2.18 8.50 4.10
N MET A 63 1.42 7.46 3.76
CA MET A 63 1.70 6.09 4.21
C MET A 63 3.01 5.58 3.62
N LEU A 64 3.21 5.71 2.31
CA LEU A 64 4.44 5.27 1.63
C LEU A 64 5.68 6.01 2.16
N GLN A 65 5.58 7.32 2.42
CA GLN A 65 6.65 8.09 3.07
C GLN A 65 7.08 7.50 4.42
N LYS A 66 6.13 7.02 5.23
CA LYS A 66 6.46 6.33 6.49
C LYS A 66 7.13 4.98 6.25
N TYR A 67 6.74 4.26 5.19
CA TYR A 67 7.32 2.97 4.86
C TYR A 67 8.74 3.07 4.28
N LEU A 68 9.10 4.17 3.63
CA LEU A 68 10.50 4.46 3.27
C LEU A 68 11.43 4.55 4.49
N GLN A 69 10.89 4.92 5.66
CA GLN A 69 11.64 5.03 6.91
C GLN A 69 11.48 3.78 7.81
N SER A 70 10.93 2.68 7.29
CA SER A 70 10.77 1.44 8.06
C SER A 70 12.12 0.75 8.29
N ASP A 71 12.30 0.11 9.45
CA ASP A 71 13.47 -0.75 9.73
C ASP A 71 13.57 -1.95 8.78
N SER A 72 12.43 -2.41 8.24
CA SER A 72 12.38 -3.53 7.31
C SER A 72 12.82 -3.10 5.90
N GLU A 73 13.97 -3.62 5.46
CA GLU A 73 14.49 -3.39 4.11
C GLU A 73 13.51 -3.79 3.01
N GLU A 74 12.84 -4.93 3.17
CA GLU A 74 11.82 -5.39 2.23
C GLU A 74 10.65 -4.40 2.10
N ILE A 75 10.18 -3.81 3.20
CA ILE A 75 9.13 -2.78 3.16
C ILE A 75 9.63 -1.55 2.41
N ARG A 76 10.88 -1.12 2.64
CA ARG A 76 11.46 0.03 1.94
C ARG A 76 11.57 -0.24 0.44
N ASN A 77 12.06 -1.41 0.03
CA ASN A 77 12.25 -1.77 -1.37
C ASN A 77 10.92 -1.83 -2.13
N VAL A 78 9.91 -2.51 -1.59
CA VAL A 78 8.56 -2.56 -2.20
C VAL A 78 7.94 -1.15 -2.28
N THR A 79 8.20 -0.31 -1.28
CA THR A 79 7.73 1.09 -1.31
C THR A 79 8.34 1.87 -2.47
N LYS A 80 9.65 1.71 -2.72
CA LYS A 80 10.34 2.34 -3.85
C LYS A 80 9.77 1.86 -5.19
N GLU A 81 9.56 0.56 -5.35
CA GLU A 81 8.96 -0.02 -6.56
C GLU A 81 7.56 0.55 -6.87
N ILE A 82 6.73 0.73 -5.84
CA ILE A 82 5.39 1.32 -6.02
C ILE A 82 5.49 2.77 -6.44
N LEU A 83 6.37 3.56 -5.81
CA LEU A 83 6.53 4.97 -6.17
C LEU A 83 7.01 5.12 -7.62
N ASP A 84 7.98 4.29 -8.03
CA ASP A 84 8.47 4.22 -9.41
C ASP A 84 7.35 3.82 -10.40
N HIS A 85 6.51 2.83 -10.06
CA HIS A 85 5.36 2.46 -10.89
C HIS A 85 4.41 3.64 -11.13
N PHE A 86 4.05 4.38 -10.07
CA PHE A 86 3.17 5.53 -10.19
C PHE A 86 3.83 6.73 -10.90
N HIS A 87 5.15 6.87 -10.78
CA HIS A 87 5.92 7.85 -11.55
C HIS A 87 5.81 7.57 -13.05
N LYS A 88 6.07 6.31 -13.45
CA LYS A 88 5.98 5.88 -14.85
C LYS A 88 4.58 6.02 -15.44
N LEU A 89 3.53 5.72 -14.65
CA LEU A 89 2.14 5.95 -15.09
C LEU A 89 1.87 7.44 -15.36
N ARG A 90 2.45 8.35 -14.56
CA ARG A 90 2.36 9.79 -14.79
C ARG A 90 3.11 10.22 -16.05
N GLU A 91 4.36 9.76 -16.21
CA GLU A 91 5.17 10.08 -17.39
C GLU A 91 4.53 9.58 -18.69
N GLY A 92 4.07 8.33 -18.72
CA GLY A 92 3.40 7.77 -19.89
C GLY A 92 2.05 8.46 -20.22
N SER A 93 1.42 9.12 -19.24
CA SER A 93 0.20 9.91 -19.47
C SER A 93 0.47 11.28 -20.11
N LEU A 94 1.68 11.83 -19.96
CA LEU A 94 2.10 13.09 -20.59
C LEU A 94 2.43 12.93 -22.08
N GLU A 95 2.71 11.70 -22.53
CA GLU A 95 3.04 11.41 -23.93
C GLU A 95 1.80 11.35 -24.87
N TYR A 96 0.57 11.39 -24.31
CA TYR A 96 -0.68 11.23 -25.07
C TYR A 96 -1.81 12.24 -24.72
N GLY A 97 -1.53 13.31 -23.97
CA GLY A 97 -2.55 14.30 -23.60
C GLY A 97 -2.01 15.73 -23.51
N GLU A 98 -2.28 16.53 -24.54
CA GLU A 98 -2.32 17.99 -24.40
C GLU A 98 -3.44 18.37 -23.41
N ASP A 99 -3.10 19.30 -22.51
CA ASP A 99 -3.98 20.08 -21.64
C ASP A 99 -4.91 19.34 -20.66
N THR A 100 -4.48 19.19 -19.40
CA THR A 100 -5.29 19.62 -18.25
C THR A 100 -4.39 20.00 -17.06
N GLU A 101 -4.85 21.03 -16.35
CA GLU A 101 -4.14 21.75 -15.31
C GLU A 101 -3.58 20.89 -14.18
N ASN A 102 -2.35 21.27 -13.83
CA ASN A 102 -1.54 20.85 -12.70
C ASN A 102 -2.30 20.83 -11.36
N VAL A 103 -2.44 19.66 -10.71
CA VAL A 103 -2.96 19.53 -9.34
C VAL A 103 -2.23 18.40 -8.55
N TYR A 104 -1.08 18.76 -7.93
CA TYR A 104 -0.27 18.09 -6.87
C TYR A 104 0.63 16.88 -7.23
N ASN A 105 1.92 16.79 -6.86
CA ASN A 105 2.85 17.64 -6.08
C ASN A 105 4.32 17.23 -6.41
N GLU A 106 5.25 18.18 -6.42
CA GLU A 106 6.73 18.02 -6.56
C GLU A 106 7.37 17.08 -5.51
N GLN A 107 6.60 16.71 -4.47
CA GLN A 107 7.07 15.91 -3.34
C GLN A 107 7.41 14.44 -3.64
N CYS A 108 7.04 13.90 -4.80
CA CYS A 108 7.41 12.53 -5.16
C CYS A 108 8.77 12.44 -5.84
N ASP A 109 9.20 13.52 -6.48
CA ASP A 109 10.48 13.55 -7.21
C ASP A 109 11.62 13.78 -6.19
N ASP A 110 11.41 14.66 -5.19
CA ASP A 110 12.31 14.81 -4.03
C ASP A 110 12.50 13.52 -3.20
N LEU A 111 11.52 12.59 -3.21
CA LEU A 111 11.59 11.34 -2.44
C LEU A 111 12.39 10.23 -3.13
N LEU A 112 12.49 10.28 -4.46
CA LEU A 112 13.35 9.39 -5.24
C LEU A 112 14.81 9.87 -5.20
N GLU A 113 15.03 11.20 -5.19
CA GLU A 113 16.38 11.78 -5.14
C GLU A 113 17.01 11.83 -3.74
N ALA A 114 16.22 11.75 -2.66
CA ALA A 114 16.72 11.75 -1.27
C ALA A 114 17.01 10.35 -0.69
N ALA A 115 16.86 9.28 -1.48
CA ALA A 115 17.22 7.93 -1.04
C ALA A 115 18.73 7.69 -1.30
N PRO A 116 19.53 7.31 -0.28
CA PRO A 116 20.93 6.92 -0.49
C PRO A 116 21.04 5.63 -1.29
#